data_AF-A0A1Q7V6A0-F1
#
_entry.id   AF-A0A1Q7V6A0-F1
#
_cell.length_a   1.000
_cell.length_b   1.000
_cell.length_c   1.000
_cell.angle_alpha   90.00
_cell.angle_beta   90.00
_cell.angle_gamma   90.00
#
_symmetry.space_group_name_H-M   'P 1'
#
loop_
_entity.id
_entity.type
_entity.pdbx_description
1 polymer ?
#
loop_
_entity_poly.entity_id
_entity_poly.type
_entity_poly.pdbx_seq_one_letter_code
_entity_poly.pdbx_strand_id
1 'polypeptide(L)' 'MASHDEFRRLAQEHSQYSQRLENLIQKRYLSEEEKLEEVKLKKLKLRLKDQMESIEQQHRHHQVA' A
#
# COMPACT_ATOMS: atom_id res chain seq x y z
N MET A 1 12.37 0.56 -17.11
CA MET A 1 11.29 1.58 -17.18
C MET A 1 9.99 1.07 -16.60
N ALA A 2 9.44 -0.07 -17.06
CA ALA A 2 8.17 -0.63 -16.57
C ALA A 2 8.04 -0.73 -15.03
N SER A 3 9.07 -1.20 -14.34
CA SER A 3 9.06 -1.34 -12.87
C SER A 3 8.93 -0.01 -12.12
N HIS A 4 9.41 1.10 -12.70
CA HIS A 4 9.36 2.42 -12.07
C HIS A 4 7.96 3.05 -12.20
N ASP A 5 7.25 2.76 -13.29
CA ASP A 5 5.86 3.16 -13.48
C ASP A 5 4.91 2.35 -12.60
N GLU A 6 5.17 1.04 -12.46
CA GLU A 6 4.40 0.17 -11.58
C GLU A 6 4.61 0.56 -10.10
N PHE A 7 5.84 0.83 -9.69
CA PHE A 7 6.15 1.36 -8.37
C PHE A 7 5.44 2.70 -8.09
N ARG A 8 5.43 3.63 -9.06
CA ARG A 8 4.71 4.91 -8.92
C ARG A 8 3.21 4.71 -8.71
N ARG A 9 2.59 3.78 -9.45
CA ARG A 9 1.16 3.46 -9.29
C ARG A 9 0.89 2.86 -7.91
N LEU A 10 1.67 1.85 -7.51
CA LEU A 10 1.56 1.24 -6.18
C LEU A 10 1.74 2.30 -5.08
N ALA A 11 2.66 3.25 -5.26
CA ALA A 11 2.93 4.32 -4.28
C ALA A 11 1.76 5.29 -4.17
N GLN A 12 1.14 5.67 -5.29
CA GLN A 12 -0.09 6.45 -5.28
C GLN A 12 -1.23 5.71 -4.58
N GLU A 13 -1.46 4.44 -4.89
CA GLU A 13 -2.51 3.64 -4.23
C GLU A 13 -2.23 3.49 -2.73
N HIS A 14 -0.98 3.25 -2.34
CA HIS A 14 -0.58 3.15 -0.94
C HIS A 14 -0.82 4.48 -0.19
N SER A 15 -0.53 5.62 -0.82
CA SER A 15 -0.81 6.94 -0.25
C SER A 15 -2.31 7.17 -0.08
N GLN A 16 -3.11 6.85 -1.09
CA GLN A 16 -4.58 6.98 -1.03
C GLN A 16 -5.19 6.10 0.05
N TYR A 17 -4.77 4.83 0.14
CA TYR A 17 -5.22 3.92 1.18
C TYR A 17 -4.74 4.34 2.56
N SER A 18 -3.55 4.93 2.68
CA SER A 18 -3.08 5.52 3.95
C SER A 18 -3.97 6.66 4.40
N GLN A 19 -4.34 7.55 3.49
CA GLN A 19 -5.22 8.68 3.78
C GLN A 19 -6.63 8.23 4.18
N ARG A 20 -7.20 7.24 3.48
CA ARG A 20 -8.49 6.64 3.87
C ARG A 20 -8.40 5.97 5.24
N LEU A 21 -7.35 5.19 5.47
CA LEU A 21 -7.12 4.53 6.75
C LEU A 21 -7.00 5.56 7.89
N GLU A 22 -6.24 6.64 7.68
CA GLU A 22 -6.06 7.70 8.67
C GLU A 22 -7.39 8.39 9.01
N ASN A 23 -8.22 8.67 8.00
CA ASN A 23 -9.57 9.20 8.23
C ASN A 23 -10.45 8.26 9.06
N LEU A 24 -10.32 6.95 8.87
CA LEU A 24 -11.03 5.96 9.69
C LEU A 24 -10.45 5.94 11.12
N ILE A 25 -9.14 5.85 11.28
CA ILE A 25 -8.49 5.79 12.60
C ILE A 25 -8.74 7.08 13.41
N GLN A 26 -8.86 8.24 12.73
CA GLN A 26 -9.21 9.52 13.34
C GLN A 26 -10.63 9.54 13.90
N LYS A 27 -11.55 8.71 13.39
CA LYS A 27 -12.91 8.61 13.93
C LYS A 27 -12.88 7.87 15.26
N ARG A 28 -13.29 8.57 16.33
CA ARG A 28 -13.38 8.02 17.69
C ARG A 28 -14.35 6.85 17.82
N TYR A 29 -15.35 6.78 16.94
CA TYR A 29 -16.34 5.70 16.87
C TYR A 29 -16.47 5.23 15.43
N LEU A 30 -15.81 4.11 15.13
CA LEU A 30 -15.93 3.41 13.86
C LEU A 30 -17.13 2.45 13.92
N SER A 31 -17.99 2.50 12.89
CA SER A 31 -19.02 1.47 12.71
C SER A 31 -18.39 0.10 12.42
N GLU A 32 -19.14 -0.99 12.52
CA GLU A 32 -18.63 -2.33 12.16
C GLU A 32 -18.16 -2.39 10.70
N GLU A 33 -18.86 -1.73 9.79
CA GLU A 33 -18.46 -1.58 8.39
C GLU A 33 -17.12 -0.86 8.26
N GLU A 34 -16.94 0.24 9.01
CA GLU A 34 -15.70 1.00 8.99
C GLU A 34 -14.52 0.26 9.63
N LYS A 35 -14.74 -0.56 10.66
CA LYS A 35 -13.71 -1.45 11.22
C LYS A 35 -13.29 -2.52 10.22
N LEU A 36 -14.24 -3.11 9.50
CA LEU A 36 -13.96 -4.05 8.42
C LEU A 36 -13.17 -3.38 7.30
N GLU A 37 -13.55 -2.15 6.94
CA GLU A 37 -12.85 -1.32 5.96
C GLU A 37 -11.41 -1.03 6.43
N GLU A 38 -11.20 -0.68 7.70
CA GLU A 38 -9.87 -0.45 8.28
C GLU A 38 -8.98 -1.70 8.14
N VAL A 39 -9.51 -2.88 8.50
CA VAL A 39 -8.77 -4.15 8.40
C VAL A 39 -8.46 -4.49 6.94
N LYS A 40 -9.41 -4.27 6.02
CA LYS A 40 -9.18 -4.45 4.57
C LYS A 40 -8.10 -3.51 4.06
N LEU A 41 -8.15 -2.22 4.43
CA LEU A 41 -7.17 -1.22 4.05
C LEU A 41 -5.77 -1.53 4.59
N LYS A 42 -5.66 -2.01 5.84
CA LYS A 42 -4.38 -2.49 6.40
C LYS A 42 -3.81 -3.66 5.61
N LYS A 43 -4.64 -4.65 5.24
CA LYS A 43 -4.22 -5.79 4.40
C LYS A 43 -3.79 -5.34 3.00
N LEU A 44 -4.54 -4.44 2.37
CA LEU A 44 -4.21 -3.86 1.07
C LEU A 44 -2.87 -3.11 1.13
N LYS A 45 -2.67 -2.26 2.14
CA LYS A 45 -1.38 -1.57 2.34
C LYS A 45 -0.23 -2.53 2.52
N LEU A 46 -0.40 -3.59 3.30
CA LEU A 46 0.62 -4.62 3.49
C LEU A 46 0.99 -5.27 2.15
N ARG A 47 -0.02 -5.69 1.38
CA ARG A 47 0.18 -6.30 0.06
C ARG A 47 0.88 -5.35 -0.91
N LEU A 48 0.50 -4.07 -0.95
CA LEU A 48 1.16 -3.07 -1.79
C LEU A 48 2.62 -2.88 -1.40
N LYS A 49 2.91 -2.87 -0.09
CA LYS A 49 4.28 -2.82 0.41
C LYS A 49 5.08 -4.04 -0.03
N ASP A 50 4.52 -5.24 0.09
CA ASP A 50 5.18 -6.48 -0.36
C ASP A 50 5.44 -6.45 -1.87
N GLN A 51 4.51 -5.92 -2.68
CA GLN A 51 4.71 -5.75 -4.11
C GLN A 51 5.81 -4.74 -4.44
N MET A 52 5.85 -3.61 -3.74
CA MET A 52 6.94 -2.63 -3.89
C MET A 52 8.29 -3.24 -3.54
N GLU A 53 8.37 -3.97 -2.43
CA GLU A 53 9.61 -4.59 -1.96
C GLU A 53 10.10 -5.67 -2.94
N SER A 54 9.18 -6.44 -3.54
CA SER A 54 9.48 -7.39 -4.61
C SER A 54 10.05 -6.70 -5.86
N ILE A 55 9.43 -5.59 -6.29
CA ILE A 55 9.92 -4.78 -7.42
C ILE A 55 11.31 -4.21 -7.11
N GLU A 56 11.52 -3.68 -5.91
CA GLU A 56 12.82 -3.17 -5.47
C GLU A 56 13.88 -4.27 -5.39
N GLN A 57 13.54 -5.46 -4.89
CA GLN A 57 14.44 -6.62 -4.87
C GLN A 57 14.83 -7.03 -6.29
N GLN A 58 13.87 -7.14 -7.21
CA GLN A 58 14.16 -7.47 -8.61
C GLN A 58 15.07 -6.43 -9.26
N HIS A 59 14.82 -5.14 -9.01
CA HIS A 59 15.68 -4.06 -9.49
C HIS A 59 17.11 -4.14 -8.94
N ARG A 60 17.22 -4.41 -7.63
CA ARG A 60 18.52 -4.51 -6.94
C ARG A 60 19.30 -5.72 -7.43
N HIS A 61 18.63 -6.84 -7.71
CA HIS A 61 19.22 -8.07 -8.23
C HIS A 61 19.61 -7.96 -9.71
N HIS A 62 18.92 -7.13 -10.48
CA HIS A 62 19.23 -6.88 -11.90
C HIS A 62 20.38 -5.88 -12.11
N GLN A 63 20.72 -5.07 -11.10
CA GLN A 63 21.87 -4.14 -11.17
C GLN A 63 23.21 -4.75 -10.73
N VAL A 64 23.22 -5.95 -10.16
CA VAL A 64 24.42 -6.63 -9.63
C VAL A 64 24.93 -7.79 -10.49
N ALA A 65 24.53 -7.87 -11.76
CA ALA A 65 25.04 -8.83 -12.74
C ALA A 65 25.56 -8.10 -13.98
#